data_AF-A0A955BZH4-F1
#
_entry.id   AF-A0A955BZH4-F1
#
_cell.length_a   1.000
_cell.length_b   1.000
_cell.length_c   1.000
_cell.angle_alpha   90.00
_cell.angle_beta   90.00
_cell.angle_gamma   90.00
#
_symmetry.space_group_name_H-M   'P 1'
#
loop_
_entity.id
_entity.type
_entity.pdbx_description
1 polymer ?
#
loop_
_entity_poly.entity_id
_entity_poly.type
_entity_poly.pdbx_seq_one_letter_code
_entity_poly.pdbx_strand_id
1 'polypeptide(L)'
;MTETRGRNDIGDILTIGFGTTVAMWTIGYLCRMPGSSVPNFMLFGLLIAFGVLGGAAAGRFSRRSWTVGLWTGLVTGFLNLLLVGSLISREDAPGLIEGAAIWAPMSIVLMMVLTGVGALIGRATRGTPHTGAPQCGACGASLFQLANNCPSCNKPLDAAGIRRDGAGIEWPVWFAFVAVAATVLLIAAGGVVTGAQAGLDVPDWPNTFGRNMFLYPLARMTGGIYFEHTHRLLGSLVGLTTIALAVYTWSRPRRPAVREIAILAVLLVVAQGLLGALRVTGKFTLSEDAAQMAPQLSLAVVHGILAQLFLGVLVVLAILMTRAWREAPATAEATRDVATNVPLSVIALALLICQLAIGAVYRHYQVTWALHLHLTIAVLLIAALIFNGIRAAAARQPLPITRAFRLSGRWLNGLAGFQLLLGLGALVAVMLEKPGDPHAWHVAVTTAHQTTGALLMAFTVAVLAWETRLTALRSRPAPDFAPA
;
A
#
# COMPACT_ATOMS: atom_id res chain seq x y z
N MET A 1 24.12 -25.21 -24.91
CA MET A 1 24.32 -23.95 -24.16
C MET A 1 22.97 -23.25 -24.07
N THR A 2 22.24 -23.50 -22.99
CA THR A 2 20.93 -22.90 -22.72
C THR A 2 21.12 -21.45 -22.32
N GLU A 3 20.50 -20.56 -23.07
CA GLU A 3 20.32 -19.14 -22.75
C GLU A 3 19.85 -19.01 -21.29
N THR A 4 20.76 -18.65 -20.38
CA THR A 4 20.40 -18.11 -19.08
C THR A 4 19.78 -16.74 -19.34
N ARG A 5 18.50 -16.69 -19.74
CA ARG A 5 17.72 -15.45 -19.78
C ARG A 5 17.84 -14.80 -18.42
N GLY A 6 18.70 -13.77 -18.35
CA GLY A 6 18.98 -13.02 -17.14
C GLY A 6 17.67 -12.53 -16.56
N ARG A 7 17.34 -12.99 -15.36
CA ARG A 7 16.20 -12.46 -14.62
C ARG A 7 16.56 -11.00 -14.27
N ASN A 8 15.91 -10.03 -14.89
CA ASN A 8 16.23 -8.61 -14.68
C ASN A 8 15.96 -8.24 -13.21
N ASP A 9 16.98 -7.69 -12.54
CA ASP A 9 16.92 -7.27 -11.13
C ASP A 9 16.13 -5.95 -10.91
N ILE A 10 15.44 -5.45 -11.94
CA ILE A 10 14.69 -4.19 -11.89
C ILE A 10 13.55 -4.28 -10.87
N GLY A 11 12.90 -5.44 -10.78
CA GLY A 11 11.77 -5.63 -9.87
C GLY A 11 12.18 -5.48 -8.40
N ASP A 12 13.27 -6.11 -8.00
CA ASP A 12 13.85 -5.98 -6.66
C ASP A 12 14.34 -4.57 -6.37
N ILE A 13 15.08 -3.96 -7.30
CA ILE A 13 15.60 -2.60 -7.14
C ILE A 13 14.43 -1.64 -6.84
N LEU A 14 13.36 -1.68 -7.65
CA LEU A 14 12.20 -0.81 -7.47
C LEU A 14 11.45 -1.14 -6.17
N THR A 15 11.13 -2.41 -5.90
CA THR A 15 10.38 -2.78 -4.70
C THR A 15 11.09 -2.36 -3.43
N ILE A 16 12.39 -2.66 -3.33
CA ILE A 16 13.17 -2.36 -2.12
C ILE A 16 13.45 -0.86 -2.05
N GLY A 17 13.75 -0.20 -3.16
CA GLY A 17 14.03 1.24 -3.21
C GLY A 17 12.84 2.08 -2.77
N PHE A 18 11.66 1.82 -3.35
CA PHE A 18 10.41 2.47 -2.94
C PHE A 18 9.99 2.05 -1.52
N GLY A 19 10.09 0.77 -1.17
CA GLY A 19 9.73 0.29 0.17
C GLY A 19 10.58 0.92 1.27
N THR A 20 11.88 1.07 1.04
CA THR A 20 12.81 1.74 1.98
C THR A 20 12.43 3.22 2.11
N THR A 21 12.13 3.89 0.99
CA THR A 21 11.67 5.29 0.99
C THR A 21 10.40 5.46 1.81
N VAL A 22 9.39 4.62 1.56
CA VAL A 22 8.11 4.64 2.31
C VAL A 22 8.36 4.45 3.81
N ALA A 23 9.24 3.51 4.20
CA ALA A 23 9.58 3.29 5.60
C ALA A 23 10.27 4.50 6.23
N MET A 24 11.25 5.09 5.53
CA MET A 24 11.96 6.32 5.96
C MET A 24 11.00 7.50 6.13
N TRP A 25 10.06 7.69 5.20
CA TRP A 25 9.09 8.78 5.27
C TRP A 25 8.04 8.54 6.35
N THR A 26 7.66 7.28 6.58
CA THR A 26 6.76 6.91 7.69
C THR A 26 7.38 7.28 9.03
N ILE A 27 8.63 6.87 9.27
CA ILE A 27 9.28 7.19 10.54
C ILE A 27 9.57 8.69 10.67
N GLY A 28 9.94 9.35 9.57
CA GLY A 28 10.10 10.81 9.54
C GLY A 28 8.80 11.53 9.89
N TYR A 29 7.67 11.09 9.32
CA TYR A 29 6.35 11.64 9.60
C TYR A 29 5.97 11.51 11.08
N LEU A 30 6.21 10.36 11.69
CA LEU A 30 5.90 10.11 13.10
C LEU A 30 6.81 10.89 14.05
N CYS A 31 8.12 10.91 13.78
CA CYS A 31 9.11 11.59 14.63
C CYS A 31 9.07 13.11 14.55
N ARG A 32 8.37 13.69 13.57
CA ARG A 32 8.21 15.15 13.39
C ARG A 32 6.78 15.62 13.53
N MET A 33 5.86 14.71 13.86
CA MET A 33 4.48 15.06 14.16
C MET A 33 4.43 16.12 15.28
N PRO A 34 3.63 17.18 15.17
CA PRO A 34 3.43 18.14 16.26
C PRO A 34 3.13 17.42 17.58
N GLY A 35 3.89 17.75 18.63
CA GLY A 35 3.85 17.06 19.93
C GLY A 35 4.91 15.97 20.12
N SER A 36 5.62 15.57 19.07
CA SER A 36 6.80 14.69 19.19
C SER A 36 8.08 15.51 19.44
N SER A 37 8.91 15.06 20.39
CA SER A 37 10.15 15.73 20.80
C SER A 37 11.41 14.94 20.41
N VAL A 38 11.37 14.24 19.27
CA VAL A 38 12.47 13.38 18.83
C VAL A 38 13.69 14.22 18.40
N PRO A 39 14.86 14.03 19.01
CA PRO A 39 16.07 14.76 18.63
C PRO A 39 16.53 14.46 17.20
N ASN A 40 17.14 15.45 16.54
CA ASN A 40 17.58 15.34 15.15
C ASN A 40 18.54 14.16 14.91
N PHE A 41 19.48 13.91 15.84
CA PHE A 41 20.44 12.83 15.71
C PHE A 41 19.76 11.44 15.75
N MET A 42 18.69 11.29 16.51
CA MET A 42 17.95 10.04 16.62
C MET A 42 17.17 9.77 15.34
N LEU A 43 16.47 10.77 14.80
CA LEU A 43 15.82 10.64 13.49
C LEU A 43 16.85 10.32 12.40
N PHE A 44 17.98 11.03 12.37
CA PHE A 44 19.05 10.76 11.41
C PHE A 44 19.58 9.33 11.51
N GLY A 45 19.82 8.84 12.73
CA GLY A 45 20.21 7.45 12.98
C GLY A 45 19.16 6.44 12.52
N LEU A 46 17.87 6.71 12.74
CA LEU A 46 16.77 5.87 12.26
C LEU A 46 16.73 5.83 10.73
N LEU A 47 16.86 6.97 10.06
CA LEU A 47 16.89 7.05 8.60
C LEU A 47 18.06 6.26 8.00
N ILE A 48 19.25 6.35 8.61
CA ILE A 48 20.42 5.52 8.25
C ILE A 48 20.10 4.03 8.45
N ALA A 49 19.52 3.67 9.60
CA ALA A 49 19.18 2.28 9.90
C ALA A 49 18.21 1.69 8.86
N PHE A 50 17.17 2.43 8.46
CA PHE A 50 16.26 2.00 7.39
C PHE A 50 16.97 1.86 6.05
N GLY A 51 17.91 2.75 5.70
CA GLY A 51 18.75 2.61 4.52
C GLY A 51 19.58 1.33 4.52
N VAL A 52 20.27 1.04 5.64
CA VAL A 52 21.07 -0.18 5.81
C VAL A 52 20.18 -1.43 5.80
N LEU A 53 19.01 -1.40 6.43
CA LEU A 53 18.05 -2.52 6.43
C LEU A 53 17.48 -2.79 5.04
N GLY A 54 17.15 -1.75 4.27
CA GLY A 54 16.77 -1.87 2.86
C GLY A 54 17.88 -2.51 2.02
N GLY A 55 19.12 -2.04 2.22
CA GLY A 55 20.32 -2.67 1.68
C GLY A 55 20.43 -4.14 2.06
N ALA A 56 20.28 -4.48 3.34
CA ALA A 56 20.37 -5.84 3.84
C ALA A 56 19.27 -6.75 3.26
N ALA A 57 18.06 -6.23 3.03
CA ALA A 57 17.02 -6.95 2.31
C ALA A 57 17.44 -7.26 0.87
N ALA A 58 17.97 -6.27 0.13
CA ALA A 58 18.51 -6.50 -1.23
C ALA A 58 19.65 -7.52 -1.20
N GLY A 59 20.56 -7.33 -0.24
CA GLY A 59 21.69 -8.20 0.05
C GLY A 59 21.31 -9.62 0.43
N ARG A 60 20.13 -9.86 0.99
CA ARG A 60 19.64 -11.19 1.42
C ARG A 60 18.77 -11.89 0.38
N PHE A 61 18.03 -11.12 -0.42
CA PHE A 61 16.96 -11.66 -1.26
C PHE A 61 17.20 -11.58 -2.78
N SER A 62 18.16 -10.78 -3.27
CA SER A 62 18.44 -10.59 -4.71
C SER A 62 19.66 -11.34 -5.24
N ARG A 63 19.71 -11.79 -6.50
CA ARG A 63 20.84 -12.62 -6.97
C ARG A 63 22.18 -11.86 -7.00
N ARG A 64 22.19 -10.61 -7.46
CA ARG A 64 23.39 -9.74 -7.52
C ARG A 64 23.44 -8.80 -6.31
N SER A 65 23.71 -9.38 -5.15
CA SER A 65 23.48 -8.76 -3.83
C SER A 65 24.02 -7.33 -3.70
N TRP A 66 25.30 -7.09 -4.01
CA TRP A 66 25.91 -5.75 -3.85
C TRP A 66 25.44 -4.73 -4.90
N THR A 67 25.41 -5.11 -6.17
CA THR A 67 25.01 -4.18 -7.24
C THR A 67 23.54 -3.79 -7.12
N VAL A 68 22.67 -4.73 -6.73
CA VAL A 68 21.26 -4.42 -6.43
C VAL A 68 21.19 -3.46 -5.25
N GLY A 69 21.99 -3.66 -4.20
CA GLY A 69 22.12 -2.72 -3.09
C GLY A 69 22.43 -1.29 -3.54
N LEU A 70 23.43 -1.10 -4.41
CA LEU A 70 23.78 0.21 -4.95
C LEU A 70 22.64 0.86 -5.75
N TRP A 71 22.01 0.11 -6.65
CA TRP A 71 20.88 0.63 -7.46
C TRP A 71 19.64 0.90 -6.61
N THR A 72 19.38 0.10 -5.58
CA THR A 72 18.35 0.38 -4.57
C THR A 72 18.62 1.71 -3.88
N GLY A 73 19.88 1.97 -3.48
CA GLY A 73 20.27 3.24 -2.88
C GLY A 73 20.15 4.42 -3.83
N LEU A 74 20.42 4.22 -5.12
CA LEU A 74 20.19 5.24 -6.14
C LEU A 74 18.70 5.62 -6.20
N VAL A 75 17.80 4.63 -6.31
CA VAL A 75 16.34 4.86 -6.34
C VAL A 75 15.87 5.54 -5.05
N THR A 76 16.26 5.03 -3.87
CA THR A 76 15.90 5.63 -2.58
C THR A 76 16.46 7.06 -2.44
N GLY A 77 17.69 7.29 -2.90
CA GLY A 77 18.32 8.62 -2.94
C GLY A 77 17.50 9.61 -3.77
N PHE A 78 17.15 9.26 -5.01
CA PHE A 78 16.32 10.09 -5.88
C PHE A 78 14.95 10.39 -5.28
N LEU A 79 14.28 9.38 -4.71
CA LEU A 79 12.97 9.60 -4.08
C LEU A 79 13.08 10.50 -2.85
N ASN A 80 14.15 10.38 -2.05
CA ASN A 80 14.38 11.24 -0.91
C ASN A 80 14.73 12.69 -1.29
N LEU A 81 15.13 12.97 -2.53
CA LEU A 81 15.29 14.36 -3.00
C LEU A 81 13.99 15.15 -2.98
N LEU A 82 12.83 14.49 -3.04
CA LEU A 82 11.52 15.13 -2.86
C LEU A 82 11.39 15.78 -1.47
N LEU A 83 12.19 15.35 -0.48
CA LEU A 83 12.31 15.99 0.83
C LEU A 83 13.53 16.90 0.92
N VAL A 84 14.67 16.55 0.34
CA VAL A 84 15.96 17.25 0.57
C VAL A 84 16.02 18.64 -0.07
N GLY A 85 15.24 18.91 -1.12
CA GLY A 85 15.12 20.25 -1.71
C GLY A 85 14.79 21.36 -0.70
N SER A 86 14.11 21.01 0.39
CA SER A 86 13.77 21.87 1.52
C SER A 86 14.93 22.31 2.42
N LEU A 87 16.04 21.56 2.47
CA LEU A 87 17.20 21.87 3.34
C LEU A 87 18.07 22.97 2.73
N ILE A 88 17.83 23.29 1.47
CA ILE A 88 18.61 24.24 0.67
C ILE A 88 17.97 25.65 0.69
N SER A 89 16.71 25.77 1.11
CA SER A 89 16.01 27.06 1.16
C SER A 89 16.27 27.77 2.51
N ARG A 90 17.47 28.33 2.67
CA ARG A 90 17.68 29.47 3.58
C ARG A 90 17.38 30.74 2.78
N GLU A 91 16.46 31.56 3.27
CA GLU A 91 16.18 32.87 2.68
C GLU A 91 17.47 33.72 2.69
N ASP A 92 17.72 34.38 1.57
CA ASP A 92 18.68 35.48 1.40
C ASP A 92 20.16 35.17 1.14
N ALA A 93 20.55 33.92 0.89
CA ALA A 93 21.93 33.60 0.49
C ALA A 93 22.05 33.38 -1.05
N PRO A 94 22.92 34.13 -1.76
CA PRO A 94 23.24 33.87 -3.18
C PRO A 94 23.86 32.47 -3.45
N GLY A 95 24.07 31.65 -2.42
CA GLY A 95 24.57 30.27 -2.49
C GLY A 95 23.50 29.16 -2.54
N LEU A 96 22.22 29.48 -2.75
CA LEU A 96 21.11 28.51 -2.80
C LEU A 96 21.34 27.39 -3.85
N ILE A 97 21.86 27.77 -5.02
CA ILE A 97 22.16 26.84 -6.12
C ILE A 97 23.41 26.01 -5.81
N GLU A 98 24.42 26.63 -5.19
CA GLU A 98 25.68 25.96 -4.82
C GLU A 98 25.45 24.90 -3.72
N GLY A 99 24.61 25.20 -2.73
CA GLY A 99 24.20 24.25 -1.70
C GLY A 99 23.44 23.04 -2.29
N ALA A 100 22.47 23.27 -3.18
CA ALA A 100 21.75 22.20 -3.88
C ALA A 100 22.69 21.32 -4.70
N ALA A 101 23.58 21.94 -5.47
CA ALA A 101 24.47 21.26 -6.40
C ALA A 101 25.40 20.26 -5.70
N ILE A 102 25.72 20.49 -4.42
CA ILE A 102 26.57 19.60 -3.63
C ILE A 102 25.71 18.62 -2.82
N TRP A 103 24.67 19.09 -2.12
CA TRP A 103 23.87 18.22 -1.23
C TRP A 103 23.04 17.17 -1.97
N ALA A 104 22.48 17.50 -3.13
CA ALA A 104 21.69 16.54 -3.90
C ALA A 104 22.52 15.31 -4.31
N PRO A 105 23.65 15.43 -5.03
CA PRO A 105 24.46 14.26 -5.38
C PRO A 105 25.05 13.57 -4.14
N MET A 106 25.47 14.32 -3.11
CA MET A 106 25.99 13.71 -1.87
C MET A 106 24.94 12.84 -1.17
N SER A 107 23.69 13.29 -1.08
CA SER A 107 22.61 12.51 -0.46
C SER A 107 22.31 11.21 -1.22
N ILE A 108 22.37 11.25 -2.56
CA ILE A 108 22.23 10.07 -3.41
C ILE A 108 23.38 9.10 -3.17
N VAL A 109 24.63 9.60 -3.21
CA VAL A 109 25.83 8.79 -2.97
C VAL A 109 25.81 8.18 -1.57
N LEU A 110 25.42 8.95 -0.55
CA LEU A 110 25.25 8.45 0.81
C LEU A 110 24.27 7.29 0.85
N MET A 111 23.11 7.42 0.21
CA MET A 111 22.13 6.33 0.14
C MET A 111 22.68 5.11 -0.59
N MET A 112 23.37 5.28 -1.71
CA MET A 112 24.04 4.19 -2.42
C MET A 112 25.05 3.45 -1.54
N VAL A 113 25.86 4.17 -0.77
CA VAL A 113 26.84 3.59 0.16
C VAL A 113 26.14 2.84 1.27
N LEU A 114 25.14 3.45 1.93
CA LEU A 114 24.42 2.82 3.04
C LEU A 114 23.70 1.54 2.62
N THR A 115 22.97 1.56 1.50
CA THR A 115 22.28 0.37 0.99
C THR A 115 23.27 -0.66 0.43
N GLY A 116 24.39 -0.21 -0.15
CA GLY A 116 25.49 -1.09 -0.55
C GLY A 116 26.05 -1.85 0.65
N VAL A 117 26.47 -1.15 1.70
CA VAL A 117 26.98 -1.74 2.95
C VAL A 117 25.96 -2.70 3.55
N GLY A 118 24.70 -2.25 3.64
CA GLY A 118 23.59 -3.11 4.03
C GLY A 118 23.54 -4.38 3.18
N ALA A 119 23.72 -4.28 1.87
CA ALA A 119 23.68 -5.42 0.99
C ALA A 119 24.83 -6.42 1.17
N LEU A 120 26.02 -5.98 1.61
CA LEU A 120 27.09 -6.89 2.04
C LEU A 120 26.68 -7.66 3.30
N ILE A 121 26.11 -6.96 4.29
CA ILE A 121 25.62 -7.57 5.54
C ILE A 121 24.52 -8.59 5.23
N GLY A 122 23.55 -8.19 4.39
CA GLY A 122 22.48 -9.06 3.92
C GLY A 122 23.00 -10.31 3.19
N ARG A 123 24.09 -10.17 2.41
CA ARG A 123 24.74 -11.29 1.73
C ARG A 123 25.42 -12.22 2.72
N ALA A 124 26.17 -11.67 3.67
CA ALA A 124 26.88 -12.45 4.70
C ALA A 124 25.92 -13.26 5.58
N THR A 125 24.70 -12.75 5.80
CA THR A 125 23.66 -13.44 6.56
C THR A 125 22.81 -14.40 5.74
N ARG A 126 23.02 -14.51 4.42
CA ARG A 126 22.42 -15.60 3.64
C ARG A 126 23.04 -16.90 4.11
N GLY A 127 22.25 -17.77 4.72
CA GLY A 127 22.70 -19.13 5.02
C GLY A 127 23.31 -19.74 3.75
N THR A 128 24.46 -20.39 3.90
CA THR A 128 25.08 -21.13 2.78
C THR A 128 24.02 -22.05 2.19
N PRO A 129 23.77 -22.01 0.86
CA PRO A 129 22.93 -23.03 0.26
C PRO A 129 23.53 -24.38 0.67
N HIS A 130 22.72 -25.29 1.22
CA HIS A 130 23.17 -26.63 1.55
C HIS A 130 23.70 -27.28 0.26
N THR A 131 25.02 -27.23 0.06
CA THR A 131 25.74 -27.86 -1.04
C THR A 131 25.85 -29.38 -0.87
N GLY A 132 25.21 -29.94 0.17
CA GLY A 132 25.22 -31.37 0.48
C GLY A 132 23.85 -32.06 0.37
N ALA A 133 22.80 -31.43 -0.16
CA ALA A 133 21.58 -32.18 -0.45
C ALA A 133 21.82 -33.01 -1.72
N PRO A 134 21.84 -34.36 -1.67
CA PRO A 134 22.02 -35.17 -2.86
C PRO A 134 21.00 -34.71 -3.91
N GLN A 135 21.47 -34.48 -5.13
CA GLN A 135 20.60 -34.48 -6.29
C GLN A 135 19.90 -35.83 -6.25
N CYS A 136 18.63 -35.87 -5.82
CA CYS A 136 17.82 -37.07 -6.01
C CYS A 136 17.60 -37.12 -7.51
N GLY A 137 18.53 -37.77 -8.20
CA GLY A 137 18.28 -38.26 -9.54
C GLY A 137 16.96 -39.03 -9.49
N ALA A 138 16.11 -38.71 -10.45
CA ALA A 138 14.79 -39.31 -10.71
C ALA A 138 14.48 -40.51 -9.78
N CYS A 139 13.80 -40.25 -8.65
CA CYS A 139 13.18 -41.34 -7.91
C CYS A 139 12.15 -41.95 -8.87
N GLY A 140 12.48 -43.15 -9.39
CA GLY A 140 11.60 -43.92 -10.26
C GLY A 140 10.23 -43.99 -9.62
N ALA A 141 9.23 -43.55 -10.38
CA ALA A 141 7.84 -43.64 -9.98
C ALA A 141 7.46 -45.13 -9.91
N SER A 142 7.49 -45.71 -8.70
CA SER A 142 6.77 -46.94 -8.43
C SER A 142 6.09 -46.85 -7.07
N LEU A 143 4.76 -46.76 -7.13
CA LEU A 143 3.82 -47.41 -6.21
C LEU A 143 3.98 -47.09 -4.72
N PHE A 144 3.74 -45.84 -4.33
CA PHE A 144 2.77 -45.49 -3.28
C PHE A 144 2.65 -43.97 -3.18
N GLN A 145 1.67 -43.42 -3.90
CA GLN A 145 1.12 -42.09 -3.63
C GLN A 145 0.57 -42.07 -2.21
N LEU A 146 1.14 -41.27 -1.30
CA LEU A 146 0.44 -40.73 -0.12
C LEU A 146 1.29 -39.73 0.69
N ALA A 147 2.59 -39.56 0.43
CA ALA A 147 3.37 -38.49 1.04
C ALA A 147 3.62 -37.38 0.01
N ASN A 148 3.03 -36.20 0.22
CA ASN A 148 3.33 -34.96 -0.51
C ASN A 148 4.79 -34.49 -0.36
N ASN A 149 5.63 -35.28 0.30
CA ASN A 149 6.99 -34.96 0.70
C ASN A 149 7.98 -35.97 0.11
N CYS A 150 9.15 -35.48 -0.31
CA CYS A 150 10.28 -36.25 -0.80
C CYS A 150 10.74 -37.28 0.25
N PRO A 151 10.82 -38.58 -0.04
CA PRO A 151 11.19 -39.60 0.94
C PRO A 151 12.56 -39.41 1.59
N SER A 152 13.51 -38.80 0.87
CA SER A 152 14.88 -38.60 1.35
C SER A 152 15.06 -37.39 2.26
N CYS A 153 14.19 -36.38 2.17
CA CYS A 153 14.36 -35.13 2.93
C CYS A 153 13.07 -34.58 3.55
N ASN A 154 11.96 -35.30 3.42
CA ASN A 154 10.62 -34.96 3.91
C ASN A 154 10.14 -33.54 3.50
N LYS A 155 10.57 -33.04 2.33
CA LYS A 155 10.18 -31.71 1.80
C LYS A 155 9.10 -31.80 0.72
N PRO A 156 8.20 -30.81 0.59
CA PRO A 156 7.10 -30.85 -0.37
C PRO A 156 7.59 -30.98 -1.83
N LEU A 157 7.00 -31.92 -2.57
CA LEU A 157 7.19 -32.08 -4.03
C LEU A 157 6.08 -31.32 -4.78
N ASP A 158 6.34 -30.91 -6.03
CA ASP A 158 5.28 -30.42 -6.92
C ASP A 158 4.51 -31.57 -7.60
N ALA A 159 3.47 -31.23 -8.38
CA ALA A 159 2.63 -32.21 -9.08
C ALA A 159 3.39 -33.05 -10.13
N ALA A 160 4.61 -32.64 -10.50
CA ALA A 160 5.50 -33.37 -11.39
C ALA A 160 6.59 -34.17 -10.64
N GLY A 161 6.55 -34.21 -9.30
CA GLY A 161 7.53 -34.92 -8.48
C GLY A 161 8.88 -34.21 -8.33
N ILE A 162 8.97 -32.92 -8.70
CA ILE A 162 10.21 -32.13 -8.64
C ILE A 162 10.27 -31.39 -7.29
N ARG A 163 11.46 -31.34 -6.67
CA ARG A 163 11.69 -30.54 -5.47
C ARG A 163 11.36 -29.08 -5.75
N ARG A 164 10.56 -28.45 -4.87
CA ARG A 164 10.40 -26.99 -4.82
C ARG A 164 11.65 -26.33 -4.25
N ASP A 165 12.77 -26.43 -4.97
CA ASP A 165 13.98 -25.70 -4.66
C ASP A 165 13.75 -24.22 -5.04
N GLY A 166 13.29 -23.42 -4.08
CA GLY A 166 13.30 -21.95 -4.18
C GLY A 166 12.29 -21.37 -5.18
N ALA A 167 11.03 -21.32 -4.78
CA ALA A 167 10.07 -20.35 -5.31
C ALA A 167 10.60 -18.92 -5.05
N GLY A 168 11.49 -18.40 -5.91
CA GLY A 168 12.13 -17.11 -5.71
C GLY A 168 11.13 -15.97 -5.53
N ILE A 169 11.49 -14.91 -4.81
CA ILE A 169 10.59 -13.81 -4.44
C ILE A 169 9.95 -13.18 -5.69
N GLU A 170 8.63 -13.03 -5.67
CA GLU A 170 7.85 -12.34 -6.70
C GLU A 170 7.89 -10.83 -6.43
N TRP A 171 9.04 -10.21 -6.70
CA TRP A 171 9.24 -8.77 -6.51
C TRP A 171 8.13 -7.87 -7.06
N PRO A 172 7.52 -8.14 -8.23
CA PRO A 172 6.42 -7.30 -8.74
C PRO A 172 5.21 -7.25 -7.80
N VAL A 173 4.88 -8.38 -7.18
CA VAL A 173 3.76 -8.49 -6.24
C VAL A 173 4.05 -7.64 -5.00
N TRP A 174 5.28 -7.75 -4.49
CA TRP A 174 5.72 -6.93 -3.37
C TRP A 174 5.76 -5.44 -3.72
N PHE A 175 6.05 -5.07 -4.96
CA PHE A 175 5.98 -3.66 -5.37
C PHE A 175 4.55 -3.12 -5.29
N ALA A 176 3.56 -3.92 -5.72
CA ALA A 176 2.16 -3.56 -5.57
C ALA A 176 1.76 -3.45 -4.09
N PHE A 177 2.28 -4.31 -3.21
CA PHE A 177 2.08 -4.17 -1.76
C PHE A 177 2.75 -2.93 -1.17
N VAL A 178 3.89 -2.49 -1.70
CA VAL A 178 4.50 -1.20 -1.31
C VAL A 178 3.57 -0.04 -1.69
N ALA A 179 2.98 -0.05 -2.89
CA ALA A 179 1.99 0.95 -3.31
C ALA A 179 0.75 0.97 -2.39
N VAL A 180 0.24 -0.21 -2.04
CA VAL A 180 -0.87 -0.37 -1.07
C VAL A 180 -0.48 0.23 0.29
N ALA A 181 0.69 -0.13 0.84
CA ALA A 181 1.15 0.36 2.13
C ALA A 181 1.36 1.89 2.15
N ALA A 182 1.97 2.44 1.09
CA ALA A 182 2.13 3.89 0.93
C ALA A 182 0.77 4.60 0.85
N THR A 183 -0.22 3.99 0.21
CA THR A 183 -1.57 4.56 0.10
C THR A 183 -2.33 4.50 1.42
N VAL A 184 -2.16 3.44 2.22
CA VAL A 184 -2.72 3.39 3.58
C VAL A 184 -2.14 4.50 4.46
N LEU A 185 -0.82 4.72 4.39
CA LEU A 185 -0.16 5.83 5.08
C LEU A 185 -0.72 7.18 4.61
N LEU A 186 -0.90 7.38 3.30
CA LEU A 186 -1.47 8.60 2.73
C LEU A 186 -2.90 8.86 3.24
N ILE A 187 -3.74 7.83 3.26
CA ILE A 187 -5.12 7.90 3.75
C ILE A 187 -5.16 8.26 5.24
N ALA A 188 -4.27 7.67 6.05
CA ALA A 188 -4.14 7.99 7.46
C ALA A 188 -3.70 9.45 7.66
N ALA A 189 -2.67 9.91 6.93
CA ALA A 189 -2.22 11.29 6.96
C ALA A 189 -3.34 12.27 6.55
N GLY A 190 -4.17 11.92 5.56
CA GLY A 190 -5.33 12.73 5.17
C GLY A 190 -6.42 12.79 6.23
N GLY A 191 -6.59 11.70 6.99
CA GLY A 191 -7.43 11.67 8.20
C GLY A 191 -6.94 12.64 9.27
N VAL A 192 -5.63 12.67 9.51
CA VAL A 192 -5.00 13.63 10.43
C VAL A 192 -5.22 15.07 9.95
N VAL A 193 -4.97 15.38 8.66
CA VAL A 193 -5.21 16.72 8.09
C VAL A 193 -6.65 17.18 8.34
N THR A 194 -7.62 16.31 8.08
CA THR A 194 -9.04 16.65 8.25
C THR A 194 -9.42 16.77 9.72
N GLY A 195 -8.91 15.88 10.58
CA GLY A 195 -9.23 15.88 12.02
C GLY A 195 -8.56 17.02 12.78
N ALA A 196 -7.35 17.40 12.40
CA ALA A 196 -6.63 18.54 12.94
C ALA A 196 -7.08 19.88 12.34
N GLN A 197 -8.12 19.87 11.49
CA GLN A 197 -8.65 21.04 10.78
C GLN A 197 -7.60 21.80 9.94
N ALA A 198 -6.50 21.14 9.60
CA ALA A 198 -5.34 21.71 8.92
C ALA A 198 -5.49 21.74 7.39
N GLY A 199 -6.67 21.44 6.85
CA GLY A 199 -6.87 21.28 5.40
C GLY A 199 -6.85 22.56 4.58
N LEU A 200 -6.79 23.72 5.25
CA LEU A 200 -6.76 25.06 4.67
C LEU A 200 -5.55 25.87 5.20
N ASP A 201 -4.58 25.19 5.80
CA ASP A 201 -3.40 25.85 6.37
C ASP A 201 -2.40 26.26 5.29
N VAL A 202 -2.52 25.69 4.07
CA VAL A 202 -1.74 26.06 2.89
C VAL A 202 -2.69 26.49 1.74
N PRO A 203 -2.80 27.81 1.46
CA PRO A 203 -3.76 28.38 0.50
C PRO A 203 -3.55 27.98 -0.96
N ASP A 204 -2.29 27.85 -1.35
CA ASP A 204 -1.85 27.78 -2.73
C ASP A 204 -1.56 26.34 -3.17
N TRP A 205 -1.65 26.06 -4.47
CA TRP A 205 -1.27 24.78 -5.07
C TRP A 205 -0.84 24.99 -6.53
N PRO A 206 0.22 24.32 -7.03
CA PRO A 206 1.03 23.26 -6.43
C PRO A 206 2.16 23.75 -5.51
N ASN A 207 2.19 25.05 -5.21
CA ASN A 207 3.18 25.66 -4.33
C ASN A 207 2.80 25.50 -2.84
N THR A 208 3.68 26.00 -1.97
CA THR A 208 3.41 26.21 -0.55
C THR A 208 3.97 27.59 -0.19
N PHE A 209 3.08 28.55 -0.03
CA PHE A 209 3.38 29.98 0.14
C PHE A 209 4.34 30.51 -0.96
N GLY A 210 3.94 30.31 -2.23
CA GLY A 210 4.65 30.82 -3.40
C GLY A 210 5.93 30.07 -3.76
N ARG A 211 6.40 29.17 -2.89
CA ARG A 211 7.57 28.32 -3.12
C ARG A 211 7.17 26.98 -3.70
N ASN A 212 8.03 26.40 -4.54
CA ASN A 212 7.83 25.03 -5.01
C ASN A 212 7.70 24.07 -3.82
N MET A 213 6.68 23.21 -3.83
CA MET A 213 6.37 22.30 -2.71
C MET A 213 7.55 21.41 -2.30
N PHE A 214 8.37 20.91 -3.23
CA PHE A 214 9.52 20.06 -2.91
C PHE A 214 10.73 20.83 -2.36
N LEU A 215 10.70 22.16 -2.44
CA LEU A 215 11.74 23.07 -1.97
C LEU A 215 11.31 23.88 -0.73
N TYR A 216 10.10 23.66 -0.23
CA TYR A 216 9.58 24.38 0.93
C TYR A 216 10.37 23.99 2.20
N PRO A 217 10.87 24.94 3.02
CA PRO A 217 11.75 24.62 4.15
C PRO A 217 11.08 23.73 5.21
N LEU A 218 11.68 22.57 5.53
CA LEU A 218 11.16 21.65 6.57
C LEU A 218 11.01 22.33 7.95
N ALA A 219 11.89 23.30 8.25
CA ALA A 219 11.84 24.05 9.51
C ALA A 219 10.57 24.91 9.64
N ARG A 220 9.87 25.21 8.55
CA ARG A 220 8.61 25.98 8.52
C ARG A 220 7.37 25.10 8.50
N MET A 221 7.53 23.79 8.43
CA MET A 221 6.43 22.84 8.53
C MET A 221 6.09 22.63 10.01
N THR A 222 5.46 23.63 10.61
CA THR A 222 5.02 23.63 12.02
C THR A 222 3.50 23.68 12.13
N GLY A 223 2.93 23.16 13.22
CA GLY A 223 1.48 23.17 13.41
C GLY A 223 0.73 22.41 12.31
N GLY A 224 -0.39 22.92 11.83
CA GLY A 224 -1.16 22.23 10.79
C GLY A 224 -0.57 22.33 9.37
N ILE A 225 0.30 23.31 9.09
CA ILE A 225 1.13 23.34 7.87
C ILE A 225 1.92 22.04 7.72
N TYR A 226 2.43 21.48 8.84
CA TYR A 226 3.11 20.19 8.83
C TYR A 226 2.21 19.07 8.30
N PHE A 227 0.97 18.99 8.80
CA PHE A 227 0.03 17.95 8.42
C PHE A 227 -0.33 18.06 6.95
N GLU A 228 -0.71 19.24 6.49
CA GLU A 228 -1.15 19.44 5.12
C GLU A 228 -0.02 19.22 4.12
N HIS A 229 1.13 19.87 4.34
CA HIS A 229 2.26 19.77 3.42
C HIS A 229 2.82 18.35 3.37
N THR A 230 2.95 17.66 4.52
CA THR A 230 3.41 16.27 4.52
C THR A 230 2.43 15.34 3.80
N HIS A 231 1.12 15.56 3.92
CA HIS A 231 0.12 14.82 3.17
C HIS A 231 0.29 15.01 1.65
N ARG A 232 0.57 16.24 1.18
CA ARG A 232 0.85 16.52 -0.24
C ARG A 232 2.12 15.82 -0.75
N LEU A 233 3.18 15.79 0.06
CA LEU A 233 4.41 15.06 -0.24
C LEU A 233 4.17 13.54 -0.32
N LEU A 234 3.45 12.97 0.65
CA LEU A 234 3.05 11.56 0.62
C LEU A 234 2.19 11.25 -0.62
N GLY A 235 1.32 12.19 -1.03
CA GLY A 235 0.53 12.08 -2.27
C GLY A 235 1.42 11.97 -3.51
N SER A 236 2.47 12.79 -3.57
CA SER A 236 3.47 12.71 -4.65
C SER A 236 4.22 11.38 -4.65
N LEU A 237 4.60 10.87 -3.47
CA LEU A 237 5.24 9.56 -3.34
C LEU A 237 4.32 8.42 -3.81
N VAL A 238 3.05 8.44 -3.45
CA VAL A 238 2.05 7.45 -3.91
C VAL A 238 1.83 7.55 -5.43
N GLY A 239 1.74 8.77 -5.98
CA GLY A 239 1.65 9.01 -7.41
C GLY A 239 2.82 8.41 -8.17
N LEU A 240 4.06 8.72 -7.76
CA LEU A 240 5.28 8.18 -8.36
C LEU A 240 5.37 6.66 -8.22
N THR A 241 5.02 6.11 -7.05
CA THR A 241 4.99 4.66 -6.82
C THR A 241 4.01 3.97 -7.78
N THR A 242 2.83 4.55 -7.97
CA THR A 242 1.78 4.01 -8.84
C THR A 242 2.17 4.07 -10.32
N ILE A 243 2.76 5.19 -10.76
CA ILE A 243 3.28 5.35 -12.13
C ILE A 243 4.43 4.36 -12.39
N ALA A 244 5.39 4.26 -11.47
CA ALA A 244 6.50 3.31 -11.59
C ALA A 244 6.01 1.87 -11.64
N LEU A 245 5.01 1.50 -10.82
CA LEU A 245 4.36 0.19 -10.87
C LEU A 245 3.67 -0.04 -12.22
N ALA A 246 2.91 0.93 -12.73
CA ALA A 246 2.23 0.83 -14.02
C ALA A 246 3.22 0.63 -15.18
N VAL A 247 4.24 1.49 -15.29
CA VAL A 247 5.33 1.39 -16.28
C VAL A 247 6.00 0.01 -16.19
N TYR A 248 6.33 -0.43 -14.97
CA TYR A 248 6.91 -1.75 -14.76
C TYR A 248 5.99 -2.88 -15.25
N THR A 249 4.68 -2.81 -14.96
CA THR A 249 3.72 -3.81 -15.42
C THR A 249 3.51 -3.81 -16.94
N TRP A 250 3.57 -2.64 -17.59
CA TRP A 250 3.41 -2.50 -19.04
C TRP A 250 4.65 -2.95 -19.82
N SER A 251 5.84 -2.74 -19.26
CA SER A 251 7.11 -3.20 -19.84
C SER A 251 7.24 -4.73 -19.96
N ARG A 252 6.26 -5.48 -19.44
CA ARG A 252 6.26 -6.95 -19.43
C ARG A 252 5.00 -7.51 -20.09
N PRO A 253 5.08 -8.70 -20.72
CA PRO A 253 3.89 -9.43 -21.13
C PRO A 253 3.08 -9.81 -19.88
N ARG A 254 1.88 -9.27 -19.78
CA ARG A 254 0.94 -9.47 -18.67
C ARG A 254 -0.47 -9.67 -19.23
N ARG A 255 -1.34 -10.29 -18.42
CA ARG A 255 -2.76 -10.44 -18.76
C ARG A 255 -3.40 -9.04 -18.96
N PRO A 256 -4.31 -8.84 -19.92
CA PRO A 256 -4.95 -7.55 -20.19
C PRO A 256 -5.53 -6.89 -18.94
N ALA A 257 -6.24 -7.66 -18.11
CA ALA A 257 -6.79 -7.17 -16.84
C ALA A 257 -5.76 -6.50 -15.90
N VAL A 258 -4.51 -7.00 -15.85
CA VAL A 258 -3.46 -6.36 -15.03
C VAL A 258 -3.09 -4.99 -15.60
N ARG A 259 -3.05 -4.86 -16.93
CA ARG A 259 -2.72 -3.60 -17.60
C ARG A 259 -3.85 -2.59 -17.45
N GLU A 260 -5.09 -3.02 -17.66
CA GLU A 260 -6.29 -2.19 -17.52
C GLU A 260 -6.45 -1.64 -16.10
N ILE A 261 -6.30 -2.51 -15.08
CA ILE A 261 -6.36 -2.09 -13.68
C ILE A 261 -5.19 -1.16 -13.33
N ALA A 262 -4.00 -1.38 -13.88
CA ALA A 262 -2.87 -0.45 -13.71
C ALA A 262 -3.13 0.92 -14.37
N ILE A 263 -3.76 0.96 -15.55
CA ILE A 263 -4.20 2.22 -16.19
C ILE A 263 -5.22 2.92 -15.31
N LEU A 264 -6.24 2.20 -14.83
CA LEU A 264 -7.24 2.73 -13.93
C LEU A 264 -6.61 3.32 -12.66
N ALA A 265 -5.63 2.64 -12.06
CA ALA A 265 -4.90 3.15 -10.90
C ALA A 265 -4.17 4.47 -11.20
N VAL A 266 -3.52 4.59 -12.37
CA VAL A 266 -2.87 5.85 -12.80
C VAL A 266 -3.89 6.97 -13.00
N LEU A 267 -5.02 6.69 -13.67
CA LEU A 267 -6.08 7.69 -13.87
C LEU A 267 -6.66 8.16 -12.54
N LEU A 268 -6.92 7.23 -11.61
CA LEU A 268 -7.45 7.53 -10.29
C LEU A 268 -6.47 8.36 -9.44
N VAL A 269 -5.17 8.05 -9.44
CA VAL A 269 -4.21 8.82 -8.65
C VAL A 269 -3.99 10.23 -9.21
N VAL A 270 -4.06 10.41 -10.54
CA VAL A 270 -4.06 11.74 -11.16
C VAL A 270 -5.32 12.52 -10.78
N ALA A 271 -6.50 11.90 -10.89
CA ALA A 271 -7.76 12.52 -10.46
C ALA A 271 -7.73 12.90 -8.97
N GLN A 272 -7.14 12.07 -8.11
CA GLN A 272 -6.94 12.36 -6.70
C GLN A 272 -6.07 13.58 -6.46
N GLY A 273 -4.94 13.72 -7.17
CA GLY A 273 -4.08 14.89 -7.09
C GLY A 273 -4.81 16.18 -7.50
N LEU A 274 -5.59 16.13 -8.60
CA LEU A 274 -6.38 17.26 -9.07
C LEU A 274 -7.52 17.63 -8.09
N LEU A 275 -8.27 16.65 -7.58
CA LEU A 275 -9.32 16.87 -6.59
C LEU A 275 -8.76 17.41 -5.27
N GLY A 276 -7.60 16.92 -4.84
CA GLY A 276 -6.89 17.40 -3.65
C GLY A 276 -6.46 18.87 -3.78
N ALA A 277 -6.07 19.30 -4.99
CA ALA A 277 -5.78 20.69 -5.28
C ALA A 277 -7.05 21.55 -5.29
N LEU A 278 -8.09 21.10 -6.02
CA LEU A 278 -9.30 21.87 -6.25
C LEU A 278 -10.18 22.01 -5.00
N ARG A 279 -10.11 21.11 -4.01
CA ARG A 279 -10.94 21.24 -2.80
C ARG A 279 -10.61 22.47 -1.94
N VAL A 280 -9.38 22.98 -2.02
CA VAL A 280 -8.87 24.06 -1.16
C VAL A 280 -9.51 25.40 -1.56
N THR A 281 -9.58 25.70 -2.85
CA THR A 281 -10.06 27.01 -3.35
C THR A 281 -11.12 26.91 -4.43
N GLY A 282 -11.52 25.70 -4.84
CA GLY A 282 -12.53 25.48 -5.87
C GLY A 282 -12.07 25.78 -7.30
N LYS A 283 -10.86 26.32 -7.44
CA LYS A 283 -10.18 26.67 -8.69
C LYS A 283 -8.69 26.33 -8.51
N PHE A 284 -7.92 26.31 -9.59
CA PHE A 284 -6.47 26.35 -9.44
C PHE A 284 -6.08 27.78 -9.06
N THR A 285 -5.44 27.96 -7.89
CA THR A 285 -4.97 29.26 -7.44
C THR A 285 -3.49 29.23 -7.09
N LEU A 286 -2.80 30.28 -7.51
CA LEU A 286 -1.46 30.61 -7.05
C LEU A 286 -1.49 31.70 -5.96
N SER A 287 -2.69 32.16 -5.58
CA SER A 287 -2.88 33.18 -4.57
C SER A 287 -2.61 32.62 -3.18
N GLU A 288 -1.85 33.38 -2.39
CA GLU A 288 -1.57 33.09 -0.98
C GLU A 288 -2.62 33.70 -0.04
N ASP A 289 -3.56 34.48 -0.58
CA ASP A 289 -4.58 35.16 0.21
C ASP A 289 -5.59 34.15 0.78
N ALA A 290 -5.54 33.93 2.10
CA ALA A 290 -6.49 33.07 2.80
C ALA A 290 -7.95 33.51 2.62
N ALA A 291 -8.20 34.80 2.38
CA ALA A 291 -9.53 35.33 2.10
C ALA A 291 -10.13 34.84 0.77
N GLN A 292 -9.31 34.31 -0.14
CA GLN A 292 -9.74 33.75 -1.42
C GLN A 292 -10.03 32.23 -1.33
N MET A 293 -9.82 31.61 -0.16
CA MET A 293 -10.17 30.20 0.04
C MET A 293 -11.68 30.04 0.22
N ALA A 294 -12.31 29.39 -0.76
CA ALA A 294 -13.70 28.94 -0.68
C ALA A 294 -13.71 27.40 -0.63
N PRO A 295 -13.66 26.77 0.56
CA PRO A 295 -13.59 25.33 0.69
C PRO A 295 -14.79 24.66 0.02
N GLN A 296 -14.52 23.83 -1.00
CA GLN A 296 -15.57 23.04 -1.64
C GLN A 296 -15.73 21.72 -0.89
N LEU A 297 -16.56 21.74 0.16
CA LEU A 297 -16.83 20.57 1.00
C LEU A 297 -17.27 19.33 0.21
N SER A 298 -17.99 19.52 -0.91
CA SER A 298 -18.38 18.43 -1.80
C SER A 298 -17.17 17.76 -2.46
N LEU A 299 -16.18 18.53 -2.92
CA LEU A 299 -14.92 17.98 -3.44
C LEU A 299 -14.12 17.29 -2.35
N ALA A 300 -14.15 17.78 -1.11
CA ALA A 300 -13.50 17.12 0.01
C ALA A 300 -14.11 15.73 0.30
N VAL A 301 -15.45 15.63 0.27
CA VAL A 301 -16.18 14.35 0.37
C VAL A 301 -15.79 13.40 -0.77
N VAL A 302 -15.86 13.87 -2.03
CA VAL A 302 -15.53 13.04 -3.20
C VAL A 302 -14.07 12.59 -3.17
N HIS A 303 -13.14 13.49 -2.84
CA HIS A 303 -11.72 13.18 -2.70
C HIS A 303 -11.50 12.07 -1.67
N GLY A 304 -12.10 12.19 -0.48
CA GLY A 304 -11.98 11.20 0.60
C GLY A 304 -12.57 9.84 0.25
N ILE A 305 -13.71 9.79 -0.46
CA ILE A 305 -14.31 8.52 -0.94
C ILE A 305 -13.40 7.88 -1.99
N LEU A 306 -12.99 8.66 -3.00
CA LEU A 306 -12.22 8.18 -4.13
C LEU A 306 -10.82 7.69 -3.72
N ALA A 307 -10.22 8.25 -2.65
CA ALA A 307 -8.96 7.75 -2.07
C ALA A 307 -9.08 6.29 -1.59
N GLN A 308 -10.20 5.93 -0.96
CA GLN A 308 -10.42 4.56 -0.46
C GLN A 308 -10.76 3.59 -1.61
N LEU A 309 -11.47 4.06 -2.64
CA LEU A 309 -11.72 3.27 -3.85
C LEU A 309 -10.40 3.00 -4.60
N PHE A 310 -9.52 3.99 -4.70
CA PHE A 310 -8.18 3.84 -5.26
C PHE A 310 -7.36 2.77 -4.52
N LEU A 311 -7.39 2.75 -3.19
CA LEU A 311 -6.79 1.67 -2.40
C LEU A 311 -7.35 0.29 -2.78
N GLY A 312 -8.68 0.18 -2.94
CA GLY A 312 -9.32 -1.05 -3.42
C GLY A 312 -8.78 -1.52 -4.77
N VAL A 313 -8.62 -0.60 -5.72
CA VAL A 313 -8.04 -0.87 -7.05
C VAL A 313 -6.59 -1.39 -6.95
N LEU A 314 -5.76 -0.77 -6.11
CA LEU A 314 -4.38 -1.25 -5.89
C LEU A 314 -4.34 -2.64 -5.27
N VAL A 315 -5.27 -2.97 -4.37
CA VAL A 315 -5.37 -4.30 -3.76
C VAL A 315 -5.78 -5.34 -4.80
N VAL A 316 -6.75 -5.03 -5.68
CA VAL A 316 -7.09 -5.90 -6.82
C VAL A 316 -5.87 -6.12 -7.69
N LEU A 317 -5.14 -5.06 -8.06
CA LEU A 317 -3.93 -5.16 -8.87
C LEU A 317 -2.89 -6.09 -8.23
N ALA A 318 -2.64 -5.92 -6.93
CA ALA A 318 -1.72 -6.77 -6.18
C ALA A 318 -2.16 -8.24 -6.20
N ILE A 319 -3.46 -8.51 -5.98
CA ILE A 319 -4.06 -9.84 -6.02
C ILE A 319 -3.89 -10.50 -7.39
N LEU A 320 -4.23 -9.79 -8.47
CA LEU A 320 -4.11 -10.28 -9.85
C LEU A 320 -2.68 -10.69 -10.21
N MET A 321 -1.70 -10.04 -9.59
CA MET A 321 -0.27 -10.31 -9.80
C MET A 321 0.26 -11.50 -9.00
N THR A 322 -0.45 -11.95 -7.95
CA THR A 322 -0.01 -13.08 -7.12
C THR A 322 0.07 -14.39 -7.91
N ARG A 323 0.98 -15.27 -7.51
CA ARG A 323 1.02 -16.65 -8.01
C ARG A 323 -0.28 -17.41 -7.70
N ALA A 324 -0.84 -17.19 -6.50
CA ALA A 324 -2.11 -17.79 -6.09
C ALA A 324 -3.23 -17.52 -7.10
N TRP A 325 -3.34 -16.30 -7.63
CA TRP A 325 -4.29 -15.97 -8.68
C TRP A 325 -3.97 -16.63 -10.03
N ARG A 326 -2.68 -16.59 -10.41
CA ARG A 326 -2.19 -17.03 -11.72
C ARG A 326 -2.25 -18.53 -11.92
N GLU A 327 -1.89 -19.30 -10.89
CA GLU A 327 -1.64 -20.74 -10.91
C GLU A 327 -2.77 -21.56 -10.29
N ALA A 328 -3.90 -20.93 -9.90
CA ALA A 328 -5.04 -21.64 -9.34
C ALA A 328 -5.54 -22.74 -10.30
N PRO A 329 -5.49 -24.03 -9.90
CA PRO A 329 -5.88 -25.14 -10.76
C PRO A 329 -7.40 -25.21 -10.95
N ALA A 330 -7.83 -25.65 -12.12
CA ALA A 330 -9.24 -25.85 -12.46
C ALA A 330 -9.69 -27.23 -11.98
N THR A 331 -9.93 -27.40 -10.68
CA THR A 331 -10.53 -28.65 -10.15
C THR A 331 -11.96 -28.37 -9.69
N ALA A 332 -12.92 -29.12 -10.25
CA ALA A 332 -14.33 -28.75 -10.32
C ALA A 332 -15.13 -28.92 -9.01
N GLU A 333 -14.68 -29.71 -8.04
CA GLU A 333 -15.57 -30.16 -6.94
C GLU A 333 -15.69 -29.19 -5.76
N ALA A 334 -14.73 -28.29 -5.54
CA ALA A 334 -14.69 -27.49 -4.30
C ALA A 334 -15.52 -26.18 -4.36
N THR A 335 -16.18 -25.85 -5.48
CA THR A 335 -16.52 -24.45 -5.84
C THR A 335 -17.96 -23.99 -5.53
N ARG A 336 -18.92 -24.89 -5.32
CA ARG A 336 -20.36 -24.55 -5.21
C ARG A 336 -20.68 -23.68 -3.98
N ASP A 337 -20.04 -23.93 -2.85
CA ASP A 337 -20.27 -23.20 -1.58
C ASP A 337 -19.72 -21.78 -1.57
N VAL A 338 -18.74 -21.49 -2.45
CA VAL A 338 -18.12 -20.15 -2.54
C VAL A 338 -18.89 -19.26 -3.51
N ALA A 339 -19.48 -19.83 -4.56
CA ALA A 339 -20.27 -19.08 -5.54
C ALA A 339 -21.50 -18.39 -4.90
N THR A 340 -22.09 -19.00 -3.88
CA THR A 340 -23.23 -18.44 -3.13
C THR A 340 -22.83 -17.27 -2.22
N ASN A 341 -21.54 -17.01 -2.02
CA ASN A 341 -21.05 -15.89 -1.22
C ASN A 341 -20.82 -14.60 -2.02
N VAL A 342 -20.64 -14.71 -3.34
CA VAL A 342 -20.39 -13.55 -4.21
C VAL A 342 -21.48 -12.47 -4.06
N PRO A 343 -22.80 -12.78 -4.06
CA PRO A 343 -23.82 -11.75 -3.87
C PRO A 343 -23.71 -11.04 -2.51
N LEU A 344 -23.41 -11.78 -1.45
CA LEU A 344 -23.19 -11.20 -0.12
C LEU A 344 -21.99 -10.26 -0.11
N SER A 345 -20.87 -10.65 -0.73
CA SER A 345 -19.68 -9.80 -0.88
C SER A 345 -19.97 -8.52 -1.66
N VAL A 346 -20.77 -8.60 -2.72
CA VAL A 346 -21.21 -7.43 -3.50
C VAL A 346 -22.10 -6.51 -2.65
N ILE A 347 -23.06 -7.06 -1.91
CA ILE A 347 -23.92 -6.29 -1.01
C ILE A 347 -23.09 -5.62 0.09
N ALA A 348 -22.17 -6.36 0.72
CA ALA A 348 -21.28 -5.82 1.75
C ALA A 348 -20.41 -4.68 1.21
N LEU A 349 -19.87 -4.83 0.00
CA LEU A 349 -19.11 -3.78 -0.68
C LEU A 349 -19.97 -2.54 -0.96
N ALA A 350 -21.19 -2.73 -1.48
CA ALA A 350 -22.11 -1.63 -1.74
C ALA A 350 -22.49 -0.89 -0.46
N LEU A 351 -22.86 -1.62 0.59
CA LEU A 351 -23.15 -1.05 1.91
C LEU A 351 -21.94 -0.29 2.49
N LEU A 352 -20.72 -0.81 2.30
CA LEU A 352 -19.49 -0.17 2.76
C LEU A 352 -19.22 1.14 2.02
N ILE A 353 -19.44 1.19 0.70
CA ILE A 353 -19.34 2.42 -0.10
C ILE A 353 -20.38 3.45 0.36
N CYS A 354 -21.63 3.02 0.59
CA CYS A 354 -22.67 3.89 1.13
C CYS A 354 -22.30 4.43 2.52
N GLN A 355 -21.85 3.55 3.43
CA GLN A 355 -21.41 3.92 4.78
C GLN A 355 -20.27 4.93 4.76
N LEU A 356 -19.30 4.72 3.86
CA LEU A 356 -18.18 5.63 3.64
C LEU A 356 -18.67 7.00 3.17
N ALA A 357 -19.57 7.04 2.18
CA ALA A 357 -20.11 8.30 1.66
C ALA A 357 -20.87 9.07 2.75
N ILE A 358 -21.73 8.39 3.50
CA ILE A 358 -22.51 8.99 4.59
C ILE A 358 -21.58 9.47 5.72
N GLY A 359 -20.56 8.68 6.07
CA GLY A 359 -19.57 9.08 7.07
C GLY A 359 -18.75 10.30 6.64
N ALA A 360 -18.38 10.38 5.35
CA ALA A 360 -17.70 11.54 4.80
C ALA A 360 -18.60 12.79 4.80
N VAL A 361 -19.88 12.64 4.44
CA VAL A 361 -20.87 13.73 4.54
C VAL A 361 -20.99 14.22 5.98
N TYR A 362 -21.12 13.31 6.95
CA TYR A 362 -21.17 13.72 8.36
C TYR A 362 -19.90 14.45 8.79
N ARG A 363 -18.71 13.95 8.41
CA ARG A 363 -17.43 14.57 8.78
C ARG A 363 -17.27 16.00 8.26
N HIS A 364 -17.78 16.28 7.06
CA HIS A 364 -17.60 17.59 6.41
C HIS A 364 -18.76 18.56 6.65
N TYR A 365 -20.00 18.07 6.78
CA TYR A 365 -21.19 18.91 6.93
C TYR A 365 -21.79 18.87 8.34
N GLN A 366 -21.41 17.91 9.18
CA GLN A 366 -21.89 17.72 10.56
C GLN A 366 -23.43 17.67 10.70
N VAL A 367 -24.11 17.18 9.65
CA VAL A 367 -25.58 17.08 9.60
C VAL A 367 -26.09 15.83 10.30
N THR A 368 -27.02 16.00 11.24
CA THR A 368 -27.48 14.92 12.15
C THR A 368 -28.12 13.73 11.43
N TRP A 369 -28.83 13.95 10.32
CA TRP A 369 -29.40 12.86 9.54
C TRP A 369 -28.34 11.89 9.02
N ALA A 370 -27.15 12.41 8.65
CA ALA A 370 -26.05 11.57 8.17
C ALA A 370 -25.47 10.74 9.32
N LEU A 371 -25.39 11.29 10.54
CA LEU A 371 -24.99 10.52 11.72
C LEU A 371 -25.97 9.37 12.00
N HIS A 372 -27.28 9.64 12.01
CA HIS A 372 -28.29 8.60 12.24
C HIS A 372 -28.27 7.51 11.17
N LEU A 373 -28.12 7.88 9.89
CA LEU A 373 -27.96 6.90 8.81
C LEU A 373 -26.66 6.11 8.94
N HIS A 374 -25.55 6.76 9.31
CA HIS A 374 -24.27 6.10 9.53
C HIS A 374 -24.39 5.05 10.65
N LEU A 375 -25.04 5.38 11.77
CA LEU A 375 -25.22 4.44 12.88
C LEU A 375 -26.13 3.26 12.52
N THR A 376 -27.22 3.51 11.79
CA THR A 376 -28.18 2.46 11.41
C THR A 376 -27.61 1.50 10.36
N ILE A 377 -26.98 2.02 9.30
CA ILE A 377 -26.36 1.20 8.25
C ILE A 377 -25.14 0.45 8.79
N ALA A 378 -24.40 1.03 9.76
CA ALA A 378 -23.26 0.36 10.40
C ALA A 378 -23.63 -1.02 10.96
N VAL A 379 -24.81 -1.19 11.57
CA VAL A 379 -25.23 -2.48 12.15
C VAL A 379 -25.34 -3.55 11.06
N LEU A 380 -26.06 -3.24 9.97
CA LEU A 380 -26.25 -4.14 8.85
C LEU A 380 -24.93 -4.44 8.13
N LEU A 381 -24.12 -3.41 7.94
CA LEU A 381 -22.81 -3.54 7.30
C LEU A 381 -21.88 -4.42 8.13
N ILE A 382 -21.72 -4.18 9.43
CA ILE A 382 -20.84 -4.98 10.29
C ILE A 382 -21.29 -6.44 10.31
N ALA A 383 -22.60 -6.71 10.39
CA ALA A 383 -23.13 -8.07 10.28
C ALA A 383 -22.77 -8.72 8.94
N ALA A 384 -22.94 -8.01 7.82
CA ALA A 384 -22.59 -8.50 6.49
C ALA A 384 -21.07 -8.78 6.36
N LEU A 385 -20.22 -7.89 6.86
CA LEU A 385 -18.76 -8.04 6.82
C LEU A 385 -18.29 -9.23 7.68
N ILE A 386 -18.81 -9.37 8.90
CA ILE A 386 -18.48 -10.48 9.80
C ILE A 386 -18.92 -11.81 9.18
N PHE A 387 -20.15 -11.89 8.67
CA PHE A 387 -20.67 -13.12 8.09
C PHE A 387 -19.86 -13.52 6.85
N ASN A 388 -19.54 -12.54 5.99
CA ASN A 388 -18.71 -12.76 4.81
C ASN A 388 -17.29 -13.23 5.19
N GLY A 389 -16.65 -12.56 6.15
CA GLY A 389 -15.32 -12.93 6.59
C GLY A 389 -15.27 -14.29 7.31
N ILE A 390 -16.31 -14.68 8.06
CA ILE A 390 -16.45 -16.03 8.64
C ILE A 390 -16.50 -17.07 7.52
N ARG A 391 -17.36 -16.88 6.51
CA ARG A 391 -17.47 -17.82 5.38
C ARG A 391 -16.17 -17.95 4.60
N ALA A 392 -15.49 -16.83 4.33
CA ALA A 392 -14.18 -16.83 3.69
C ALA A 392 -13.10 -17.54 4.55
N ALA A 393 -13.07 -17.28 5.86
CA ALA A 393 -12.12 -17.91 6.79
C ALA A 393 -12.36 -19.43 6.98
N ALA A 394 -13.63 -19.85 6.85
CA ALA A 394 -14.07 -21.24 6.97
C ALA A 394 -13.88 -22.06 5.69
N ALA A 395 -13.53 -21.44 4.55
CA ALA A 395 -13.31 -22.14 3.29
C ALA A 395 -12.26 -23.26 3.43
N ARG A 396 -12.60 -24.50 3.05
CA ARG A 396 -11.73 -25.68 3.19
C ARG A 396 -11.27 -26.29 1.87
N GLN A 397 -11.43 -25.57 0.76
CA GLN A 397 -11.08 -26.08 -0.56
C GLN A 397 -9.58 -26.46 -0.61
N PRO A 398 -9.20 -27.63 -1.17
CA PRO A 398 -7.81 -28.10 -1.22
C PRO A 398 -6.98 -27.37 -2.30
N LEU A 399 -7.13 -26.05 -2.40
CA LEU A 399 -6.47 -25.21 -3.40
C LEU A 399 -5.40 -24.30 -2.75
N PRO A 400 -4.27 -24.03 -3.41
CA PRO A 400 -3.26 -23.09 -2.90
C PRO A 400 -3.81 -21.67 -2.65
N ILE A 401 -4.77 -21.23 -3.47
CA ILE A 401 -5.47 -19.94 -3.35
C ILE A 401 -6.31 -19.83 -2.07
N THR A 402 -6.77 -20.95 -1.50
CA THR A 402 -7.59 -21.00 -0.29
C THR A 402 -6.90 -20.36 0.90
N ARG A 403 -5.56 -20.48 1.02
CA ARG A 403 -4.83 -19.85 2.13
C ARG A 403 -4.96 -18.33 2.11
N ALA A 404 -4.77 -17.71 0.95
CA ALA A 404 -4.89 -16.26 0.81
C ALA A 404 -6.34 -15.80 1.04
N PHE A 405 -7.30 -16.56 0.53
CA PHE A 405 -8.72 -16.31 0.74
C PHE A 405 -9.11 -16.34 2.22
N ARG A 406 -8.75 -17.41 2.94
CA ARG A 406 -9.01 -17.54 4.39
C ARG A 406 -8.35 -16.45 5.21
N LEU A 407 -7.10 -16.11 4.89
CA LEU A 407 -6.39 -15.04 5.57
C LEU A 407 -7.10 -13.69 5.38
N SER A 408 -7.58 -13.42 4.16
CA SER A 408 -8.36 -12.22 3.87
C SER A 408 -9.65 -12.17 4.69
N GLY A 409 -10.37 -13.29 4.81
CA GLY A 409 -11.56 -13.39 5.67
C GLY A 409 -11.28 -13.19 7.16
N ARG A 410 -10.17 -13.72 7.68
CA ARG A 410 -9.76 -13.51 9.09
C ARG A 410 -9.44 -12.04 9.39
N TRP A 411 -8.71 -11.38 8.48
CA TRP A 411 -8.43 -9.95 8.61
C TRP A 411 -9.69 -9.11 8.50
N LEU A 412 -10.60 -9.45 7.58
CA LEU A 412 -11.88 -8.76 7.43
C LEU A 412 -12.68 -8.78 8.75
N ASN A 413 -12.78 -9.94 9.40
CA ASN A 413 -13.45 -10.07 10.70
C ASN A 413 -12.77 -9.28 11.81
N GLY A 414 -11.44 -9.39 11.92
CA GLY A 414 -10.68 -8.68 12.94
C GLY A 414 -10.81 -7.16 12.80
N LEU A 415 -10.73 -6.66 11.57
CA LEU A 415 -10.92 -5.24 11.25
C LEU A 415 -12.37 -4.80 11.49
N ALA A 416 -13.38 -5.63 11.19
CA ALA A 416 -14.78 -5.29 11.42
C ALA A 416 -15.07 -5.14 12.92
N GLY A 417 -14.55 -6.06 13.74
CA GLY A 417 -14.64 -5.95 15.20
C GLY A 417 -13.93 -4.69 15.73
N PHE A 418 -12.72 -4.40 15.22
CA PHE A 418 -11.98 -3.20 15.61
C PHE A 418 -12.67 -1.90 15.16
N GLN A 419 -13.25 -1.88 13.96
CA GLN A 419 -14.01 -0.74 13.42
C GLN A 419 -15.21 -0.39 14.29
N LEU A 420 -15.89 -1.40 14.86
CA LEU A 420 -17.02 -1.18 15.77
C LEU A 420 -16.55 -0.47 17.05
N LEU A 421 -15.45 -0.92 17.66
CA LEU A 421 -14.85 -0.28 18.83
C LEU A 421 -14.43 1.17 18.52
N LEU A 422 -13.75 1.37 17.40
CA LEU A 422 -13.35 2.70 16.93
C LEU A 422 -14.55 3.59 16.61
N GLY A 423 -15.67 3.02 16.12
CA GLY A 423 -16.89 3.76 15.80
C GLY A 423 -17.58 4.28 17.06
N LEU A 424 -17.65 3.45 18.10
CA LEU A 424 -18.11 3.90 19.42
C LEU A 424 -17.18 4.98 20.00
N GLY A 425 -15.86 4.79 19.89
CA GLY A 425 -14.89 5.79 20.32
C GLY A 425 -15.01 7.11 19.54
N ALA A 426 -15.24 7.05 18.23
CA ALA A 426 -15.44 8.21 17.38
C ALA A 426 -16.76 8.93 17.71
N LEU A 427 -17.83 8.18 18.03
CA LEU A 427 -19.09 8.76 18.49
C LEU A 427 -18.89 9.53 19.80
N VAL A 428 -18.16 8.95 20.76
CA VAL A 428 -17.81 9.63 22.01
C VAL A 428 -16.96 10.87 21.75
N ALA A 429 -15.94 10.78 20.89
CA ALA A 429 -15.11 11.92 20.52
C ALA A 429 -15.94 13.08 19.95
N VAL A 430 -16.85 12.77 19.02
CA VAL A 430 -17.76 13.76 18.41
C VAL A 430 -18.73 14.36 19.43
N MET A 431 -19.25 13.56 20.37
CA MET A 431 -20.14 14.05 21.44
C MET A 431 -19.43 14.97 22.44
N LEU A 432 -18.12 14.79 22.63
CA LEU A 432 -17.29 15.57 23.56
C LEU A 432 -16.55 16.73 22.88
N GLU A 433 -16.61 16.82 21.55
CA GLU A 433 -15.88 17.83 20.78
C GLU A 433 -16.40 19.23 21.08
N LYS A 434 -15.50 20.12 21.48
CA LYS A 434 -15.77 21.54 21.67
C LYS A 434 -15.29 22.31 20.43
N PRO A 435 -16.00 23.36 19.99
CA PRO A 435 -15.55 24.19 18.89
C PRO A 435 -14.16 24.79 19.15
N GLY A 436 -13.23 24.64 18.19
CA GLY A 436 -11.97 25.38 18.15
C GLY A 436 -10.73 24.73 18.80
N ASP A 437 -10.84 23.54 19.41
CA ASP A 437 -9.68 22.82 19.95
C ASP A 437 -9.84 21.29 19.84
N PRO A 438 -9.57 20.68 18.67
CA PRO A 438 -9.66 19.23 18.52
C PRO A 438 -8.50 18.56 19.28
N HIS A 439 -8.81 17.98 20.44
CA HIS A 439 -7.84 17.21 21.22
C HIS A 439 -7.17 16.11 20.37
N ALA A 440 -5.87 15.90 20.59
CA ALA A 440 -5.07 14.94 19.82
C ALA A 440 -5.68 13.52 19.79
N TRP A 441 -6.36 13.10 20.87
CA TRP A 441 -7.02 11.81 20.92
C TRP A 441 -8.30 11.74 20.06
N HIS A 442 -9.05 12.85 19.90
CA HIS A 442 -10.18 12.93 18.95
C HIS A 442 -9.68 12.70 17.52
N VAL A 443 -8.60 13.40 17.17
CA VAL A 443 -7.96 13.28 15.84
C VAL A 443 -7.47 11.84 15.64
N ALA A 444 -6.81 11.25 16.65
CA ALA A 444 -6.30 9.89 16.56
C ALA A 444 -7.41 8.85 16.38
N VAL A 445 -8.47 8.88 17.21
CA VAL A 445 -9.57 7.91 17.14
C VAL A 445 -10.37 8.04 15.85
N THR A 446 -10.71 9.26 15.44
CA THR A 446 -11.47 9.49 14.19
C THR A 446 -10.64 9.18 12.95
N THR A 447 -9.33 9.41 12.97
CA THR A 447 -8.40 9.00 11.90
C THR A 447 -8.25 7.49 11.86
N ALA A 448 -8.10 6.83 13.01
CA ALA A 448 -8.06 5.38 13.09
C ALA A 448 -9.35 4.76 12.56
N HIS A 449 -10.52 5.28 12.96
CA HIS A 449 -11.82 4.82 12.45
C HIS A 449 -11.92 4.94 10.92
N GLN A 450 -11.50 6.07 10.35
CA GLN A 450 -11.51 6.27 8.90
C GLN A 450 -10.47 5.38 8.18
N THR A 451 -9.27 5.22 8.73
CA THR A 451 -8.21 4.38 8.15
C THR A 451 -8.59 2.90 8.20
N THR A 452 -9.15 2.42 9.30
CA THR A 452 -9.67 1.05 9.42
C THR A 452 -10.85 0.82 8.47
N GLY A 453 -11.70 1.83 8.22
CA GLY A 453 -12.71 1.79 7.16
C GLY A 453 -12.11 1.56 5.76
N ALA A 454 -10.99 2.22 5.44
CA ALA A 454 -10.27 1.99 4.18
C ALA A 454 -9.66 0.58 4.10
N LEU A 455 -9.17 0.04 5.22
CA LEU A 455 -8.70 -1.35 5.29
C LEU A 455 -9.85 -2.36 5.14
N LEU A 456 -11.04 -2.07 5.67
CA LEU A 456 -12.24 -2.87 5.40
C LEU A 456 -12.57 -2.89 3.92
N MET A 457 -12.45 -1.74 3.23
CA MET A 457 -12.64 -1.66 1.76
C MET A 457 -11.64 -2.59 1.04
N ALA A 458 -10.36 -2.48 1.39
CA ALA A 458 -9.30 -3.31 0.84
C ALA A 458 -9.59 -4.82 1.00
N PHE A 459 -9.94 -5.26 2.21
CA PHE A 459 -10.18 -6.69 2.48
C PHE A 459 -11.51 -7.19 1.94
N THR A 460 -12.55 -6.36 1.89
CA THR A 460 -13.84 -6.71 1.25
C THR A 460 -13.64 -6.97 -0.24
N VAL A 461 -12.93 -6.07 -0.92
CA VAL A 461 -12.60 -6.24 -2.34
C VAL A 461 -11.67 -7.44 -2.55
N ALA A 462 -10.73 -7.69 -1.63
CA ALA A 462 -9.88 -8.88 -1.69
C ALA A 462 -10.69 -10.17 -1.61
N VAL A 463 -11.59 -10.29 -0.64
CA VAL A 463 -12.51 -11.42 -0.49
C VAL A 463 -13.32 -11.62 -1.77
N LEU A 464 -13.96 -10.56 -2.28
CA LEU A 464 -14.74 -10.62 -3.52
C LEU A 464 -13.90 -11.06 -4.73
N ALA A 465 -12.66 -10.56 -4.86
CA ALA A 465 -11.76 -10.96 -5.94
C ALA A 465 -11.41 -12.46 -5.84
N TRP A 466 -11.11 -12.96 -4.64
CA TRP A 466 -10.85 -14.39 -4.45
C TRP A 466 -12.08 -15.26 -4.73
N GLU A 467 -13.27 -14.85 -4.29
CA GLU A 467 -14.51 -15.60 -4.52
C GLU A 467 -14.88 -15.67 -6.00
N THR A 468 -14.79 -14.54 -6.71
CA THR A 468 -15.03 -14.49 -8.16
C THR A 468 -14.03 -15.37 -8.92
N ARG A 469 -12.76 -15.38 -8.50
CA ARG A 469 -11.76 -16.27 -9.09
C ARG A 469 -12.06 -17.74 -8.85
N LEU A 470 -12.41 -18.10 -7.62
CA LEU A 470 -12.76 -19.47 -7.25
C LEU A 470 -14.03 -19.95 -7.99
N THR A 471 -15.00 -19.05 -8.17
CA THR A 471 -16.23 -19.32 -8.93
C THR A 471 -15.94 -19.50 -10.42
N ALA A 472 -15.08 -18.66 -11.02
CA ALA A 472 -14.75 -18.74 -12.44
C ALA A 472 -13.98 -20.04 -12.82
N LEU A 473 -13.30 -20.68 -11.86
CA LEU A 473 -12.65 -21.98 -12.09
C LEU A 473 -13.65 -23.12 -12.34
N ARG A 474 -14.93 -22.93 -11.98
CA ARG A 474 -16.04 -23.87 -12.25
C ARG A 474 -16.41 -23.97 -13.73
N SER A 475 -16.28 -22.87 -14.47
CA SER A 475 -16.88 -22.74 -15.82
C SER A 475 -16.00 -23.23 -16.97
N ARG A 476 -14.87 -23.90 -16.69
CA ARG A 476 -14.03 -24.48 -17.75
C ARG A 476 -14.48 -25.92 -18.00
N PRO A 477 -14.98 -26.26 -19.20
CA PRO A 477 -15.29 -27.65 -19.53
C PRO A 477 -14.02 -28.50 -19.40
N ALA A 478 -14.17 -29.72 -18.89
CA ALA A 478 -13.10 -30.70 -18.95
C ALA A 478 -12.69 -30.88 -20.42
N PRO A 479 -11.40 -31.01 -20.75
CA PRO A 479 -11.01 -31.39 -22.10
C PRO A 479 -11.71 -32.72 -22.42
N ASP A 480 -12.46 -32.76 -23.51
CA ASP A 480 -13.02 -34.00 -24.06
C ASP A 480 -11.85 -34.94 -24.33
N PHE A 481 -11.67 -35.94 -23.47
CA PHE A 481 -10.86 -37.10 -23.82
C PHE A 481 -11.69 -37.89 -24.83
N ALA A 482 -11.46 -37.63 -26.12
CA ALA A 482 -11.93 -38.52 -27.17
C ALA A 482 -11.34 -39.92 -26.90
N PRO A 483 -12.15 -40.98 -26.78
CA PRO A 483 -11.62 -42.34 -26.71
C PRO A 483 -10.89 -42.63 -28.03
N ALA A 484 -9.62 -43.06 -27.90
CA ALA A 484 -8.77 -43.48 -29.01
C ALA A 484 -9.20 -44.85 -29.54
#